data_AF-A0A838UWB1-F1
#
_entry.id   AF-A0A838UWB1-F1
#
_cell.length_a   1.000
_cell.length_b   1.000
_cell.length_c   1.000
_cell.angle_alpha   90.00
_cell.angle_beta   90.00
_cell.angle_gamma   90.00
#
_symmetry.space_group_name_H-M   'P 1'
#
loop_
_entity.id
_entity.type
_entity.pdbx_description
1 polymer ?
#
loop_
_entity_poly.entity_id
_entity_poly.type
_entity_poly.pdbx_seq_one_letter_code
_entity_poly.pdbx_strand_id
1 'polypeptide(L)'
;MRALRRILPLVGLLALVACGTAYALSADIGATHISATATLLPRTLPKQGGAPITLSSVTRIGTSDGSPPPGLTKMVFLLDKHGSIETKGVPVCTMAKLEGTTPALARKRCGGALVGEGTGKAEVNLPGHAPMEISSPISFFNAPPVGGNPSLIAHAYETVPTPKTLLVPIVIERVKHGRYGFQAQIELPEIAGGYGSPTLAEATLGHTFKRGGKPTGYINAYCSGGRLQVHGTLSFSDGDFFPATLTSPCHSPG
;
A
#
# COMPACT_ATOMS: atom_id res chain seq x y z
N MET A 1 52.58 43.94 32.13
CA MET A 1 52.15 44.19 30.74
C MET A 1 52.53 43.01 29.86
N ARG A 2 51.56 42.14 29.53
CA ARG A 2 51.42 41.35 28.30
C ARG A 2 50.17 40.48 28.49
N ALA A 3 49.12 40.87 27.79
CA ALA A 3 47.74 40.45 28.01
C ALA A 3 47.48 39.04 27.48
N LEU A 4 46.83 38.24 28.31
CA LEU A 4 46.30 36.92 28.02
C LEU A 4 44.98 37.08 27.24
N ARG A 5 45.00 36.90 25.90
CA ARG A 5 43.79 36.96 25.07
C ARG A 5 43.32 35.54 24.77
N ARG A 6 42.29 35.13 25.50
CA ARG A 6 41.55 33.87 25.34
C ARG A 6 40.83 33.88 23.98
N ILE A 7 41.11 32.90 23.13
CA ILE A 7 40.33 32.64 21.91
C ILE A 7 39.24 31.63 22.29
N LEU A 8 38.00 32.08 22.21
CA LEU A 8 36.78 31.30 22.44
C LEU A 8 36.48 30.48 21.17
N PRO A 9 36.27 29.15 21.22
CA PRO A 9 35.78 28.43 20.06
C PRO A 9 34.26 28.64 19.93
N LEU A 10 33.85 29.21 18.79
CA LEU A 10 32.45 29.33 18.37
C LEU A 10 31.92 27.92 18.07
N VAL A 11 31.17 27.33 19.01
CA VAL A 11 30.41 26.10 18.78
C VAL A 11 29.20 26.45 17.91
N GLY A 12 29.32 26.17 16.61
CA GLY A 12 28.20 26.24 15.66
C GLY A 12 27.21 25.12 15.97
N LEU A 13 26.05 25.50 16.51
CA LEU A 13 24.91 24.63 16.75
C LEU A 13 24.39 24.09 15.40
N LEU A 14 24.73 22.85 15.07
CA LEU A 14 24.11 22.13 13.94
C LEU A 14 22.66 21.83 14.32
N ALA A 15 21.73 22.65 13.83
CA ALA A 15 20.31 22.36 13.93
C ALA A 15 19.98 21.15 13.05
N LEU A 16 19.83 19.97 13.67
CA LEU A 16 19.22 18.80 13.06
C LEU A 16 17.74 19.12 12.78
N VAL A 17 17.46 19.63 11.58
CA VAL A 17 16.10 19.66 11.05
C VAL A 17 15.69 18.22 10.80
N ALA A 18 14.95 17.63 11.75
CA ALA A 18 14.27 16.36 11.56
C ALA A 18 13.13 16.55 10.57
N CYS A 19 13.46 16.64 9.28
CA CYS A 19 12.48 16.50 8.22
C CYS A 19 11.84 15.12 8.38
N GLY A 20 10.55 15.08 8.69
CA GLY A 20 9.78 13.85 8.78
C GLY A 20 9.68 13.18 7.42
N THR A 21 10.72 12.46 7.02
CA THR A 21 10.71 11.64 5.81
C THR A 21 9.83 10.43 6.06
N ALA A 22 9.08 10.00 5.05
CA ALA A 22 8.48 8.67 5.09
C ALA A 22 9.64 7.67 5.22
N TYR A 23 9.57 6.76 6.19
CA TYR A 23 10.60 5.74 6.34
C TYR A 23 10.46 4.75 5.18
N ALA A 24 11.41 4.83 4.25
CA ALA A 24 11.64 3.78 3.28
C ALA A 24 12.35 2.63 4.00
N LEU A 25 11.84 1.42 3.84
CA LEU A 25 12.46 0.20 4.30
C LEU A 25 12.94 -0.57 3.08
N SER A 26 14.18 -1.03 3.12
CA SER A 26 14.74 -1.89 2.07
C SER A 26 15.43 -3.09 2.72
N ALA A 27 15.44 -4.22 2.02
CA ALA A 27 16.16 -5.42 2.43
C ALA A 27 16.48 -6.32 1.23
N ASP A 28 17.43 -7.21 1.45
CA ASP A 28 17.87 -8.23 0.48
C ASP A 28 17.58 -9.64 1.04
N ILE A 29 17.05 -10.52 0.20
CA ILE A 29 16.86 -11.95 0.47
C ILE A 29 17.50 -12.71 -0.69
N GLY A 30 18.66 -13.33 -0.43
CA GLY A 30 19.46 -13.91 -1.51
C GLY A 30 19.82 -12.85 -2.55
N ALA A 31 19.41 -13.05 -3.81
CA ALA A 31 19.57 -12.07 -4.88
C ALA A 31 18.42 -11.05 -4.95
N THR A 32 17.29 -11.26 -4.26
CA THR A 32 16.10 -10.42 -4.35
C THR A 32 16.22 -9.17 -3.47
N HIS A 33 16.12 -7.98 -4.06
CA HIS A 33 16.04 -6.70 -3.37
C HIS A 33 14.60 -6.21 -3.30
N ILE A 34 14.13 -5.86 -2.10
CA ILE A 34 12.80 -5.31 -1.87
C ILE A 34 12.92 -3.97 -1.17
N SER A 35 12.22 -2.96 -1.68
CA SER A 35 12.04 -1.70 -0.98
C SER A 35 10.57 -1.33 -0.88
N ALA A 36 10.15 -0.80 0.26
CA ALA A 36 8.78 -0.42 0.52
C ALA A 36 8.72 0.91 1.29
N THR A 37 7.75 1.74 0.92
CA THR A 37 7.44 2.98 1.62
C THR A 37 5.95 3.02 1.89
N ALA A 38 5.56 3.61 3.02
CA ALA A 38 4.18 3.96 3.31
C ALA A 38 4.11 5.39 3.83
N THR A 39 3.19 6.17 3.27
CA THR A 39 2.93 7.55 3.66
C THR A 39 1.47 7.69 4.02
N LEU A 40 1.21 8.46 5.07
CA LEU A 40 -0.14 8.78 5.53
C LEU A 40 -0.33 10.29 5.56
N LEU A 41 -1.48 10.75 5.06
CA LEU A 41 -1.89 12.15 5.07
C LEU A 41 -3.37 12.30 5.49
N PRO A 42 -3.73 13.33 6.27
CA PRO A 42 -2.84 14.26 6.95
C PRO A 42 -2.08 13.56 8.11
N ARG A 43 -0.89 14.09 8.46
CA ARG A 43 -0.12 13.58 9.61
C ARG A 43 -0.61 14.14 10.95
N THR A 44 -1.26 15.30 10.91
CA THR A 44 -1.94 15.89 12.06
C THR A 44 -3.29 15.19 12.22
N LEU A 45 -3.43 14.37 13.25
CA LEU A 45 -4.61 13.55 13.50
C LEU A 45 -5.06 13.73 14.96
N PRO A 46 -6.36 13.67 15.25
CA PRO A 46 -6.85 13.77 16.63
C PRO A 46 -6.29 12.68 17.54
N LYS A 47 -6.23 12.91 18.87
CA LYS A 47 -5.83 11.88 19.85
C LYS A 47 -6.82 10.72 19.93
N GLN A 48 -8.10 10.99 19.65
CA GLN A 48 -9.22 10.05 19.71
C GLN A 48 -10.27 10.42 18.67
N GLY A 49 -11.04 9.42 18.21
CA GLY A 49 -12.00 9.60 17.11
C GLY A 49 -11.30 9.70 15.76
N GLY A 50 -11.77 8.96 14.75
CA GLY A 50 -11.07 8.89 13.46
C GLY A 50 -11.27 10.15 12.62
N ALA A 51 -10.19 10.64 12.00
CA ALA A 51 -10.24 11.61 10.90
C ALA A 51 -9.95 10.90 9.56
N PRO A 52 -10.52 11.36 8.44
CA PRO A 52 -10.22 10.81 7.12
C PRO A 52 -8.73 10.87 6.81
N ILE A 53 -8.19 9.79 6.25
CA ILE A 53 -6.80 9.72 5.81
C ILE A 53 -6.68 9.16 4.40
N THR A 54 -5.58 9.52 3.75
CA THR A 54 -5.04 8.88 2.57
C THR A 54 -3.79 8.10 2.97
N LEU A 55 -3.79 6.81 2.64
CA LEU A 55 -2.64 5.91 2.75
C LEU A 55 -2.09 5.68 1.36
N SER A 56 -0.81 5.97 1.17
CA SER A 56 -0.07 5.68 -0.06
C SER A 56 1.06 4.72 0.25
N SER A 57 1.27 3.72 -0.61
CA SER A 57 2.37 2.78 -0.52
C SER A 57 3.06 2.62 -1.87
N VAL A 58 4.38 2.46 -1.83
CA VAL A 58 5.18 2.10 -2.99
C VAL A 58 6.08 0.95 -2.60
N THR A 59 5.97 -0.16 -3.32
CA THR A 59 6.83 -1.34 -3.16
C THR A 59 7.56 -1.60 -4.47
N ARG A 60 8.87 -1.83 -4.42
CA ARG A 60 9.70 -2.24 -5.55
C ARG A 60 10.35 -3.57 -5.22
N ILE A 61 10.40 -4.44 -6.21
CA ILE A 61 11.01 -5.76 -6.14
C ILE A 61 11.93 -5.87 -7.36
N GLY A 62 13.15 -6.33 -7.14
CA GLY A 62 14.10 -6.62 -8.19
C GLY A 62 15.12 -7.63 -7.71
N THR A 63 16.14 -7.87 -8.51
CA THR A 63 17.26 -8.73 -8.16
C THR A 63 18.59 -8.01 -8.39
N SER A 64 19.62 -8.38 -7.63
CA SER A 64 20.95 -7.83 -7.77
C SER A 64 21.72 -8.42 -8.95
N ASP A 65 21.34 -9.62 -9.42
CA ASP A 65 22.00 -10.34 -10.51
C ASP A 65 21.32 -10.13 -11.88
N GLY A 66 20.22 -9.37 -11.92
CA GLY A 66 19.47 -9.09 -13.14
C GLY A 66 18.58 -10.23 -13.60
N SER A 67 18.46 -11.30 -12.80
CA SER A 67 17.47 -12.34 -13.03
C SER A 67 16.05 -11.81 -12.72
N PRO A 68 14.99 -12.40 -13.29
CA PRO A 68 13.63 -12.01 -12.93
C PRO A 68 13.39 -12.32 -11.44
N PRO A 69 12.75 -11.40 -10.68
CA PRO A 69 12.41 -11.70 -9.29
C PRO A 69 11.45 -12.89 -9.21
N PRO A 70 11.38 -13.61 -8.08
CA PRO A 70 10.39 -14.67 -7.92
C PRO A 70 8.97 -14.11 -7.94
N GLY A 71 8.00 -14.93 -8.37
CA GLY A 71 6.60 -14.53 -8.44
C GLY A 71 6.02 -14.27 -7.05
N LEU A 72 5.33 -13.15 -6.85
CA LEU A 72 4.64 -12.85 -5.60
C LEU A 72 3.30 -13.59 -5.55
N THR A 73 3.09 -14.43 -4.55
CA THR A 73 1.89 -15.27 -4.44
C THR A 73 0.92 -14.75 -3.39
N LYS A 74 1.44 -14.15 -2.31
CA LYS A 74 0.63 -13.71 -1.18
C LYS A 74 1.17 -12.43 -0.56
N MET A 75 0.26 -11.58 -0.12
CA MET A 75 0.56 -10.46 0.78
C MET A 75 -0.36 -10.52 1.99
N VAL A 76 0.20 -10.32 3.17
CA VAL A 76 -0.56 -10.17 4.41
C VAL A 76 -0.19 -8.85 5.05
N PHE A 77 -1.19 -7.99 5.30
CA PHE A 77 -1.00 -6.71 5.97
C PHE A 77 -1.77 -6.68 7.29
N LEU A 78 -1.05 -6.51 8.39
CA LEU A 78 -1.61 -6.17 9.69
C LEU A 78 -1.60 -4.65 9.86
N LEU A 79 -2.79 -4.08 10.05
CA LEU A 79 -2.99 -2.63 10.13
C LEU A 79 -3.15 -2.17 11.58
N ASP A 80 -2.57 -1.01 11.91
CA ASP A 80 -2.65 -0.39 13.23
C ASP A 80 -4.11 -0.28 13.73
N LYS A 81 -4.36 -0.67 14.98
CA LYS A 81 -5.70 -0.64 15.60
C LYS A 81 -6.28 0.77 15.73
N HIS A 82 -5.46 1.81 15.62
CA HIS A 82 -5.92 3.20 15.63
C HIS A 82 -6.44 3.69 14.27
N GLY A 83 -6.43 2.82 13.25
CA GLY A 83 -7.14 3.01 11.98
C GLY A 83 -8.54 2.38 11.99
N SER A 84 -9.38 2.77 11.04
CA SER A 84 -10.67 2.13 10.77
C SER A 84 -11.05 2.25 9.29
N ILE A 85 -11.88 1.31 8.84
CA ILE A 85 -12.44 1.29 7.48
C ILE A 85 -13.94 1.52 7.57
N GLU A 86 -14.43 2.48 6.80
CA GLU A 86 -15.82 2.89 6.77
C GLU A 86 -16.40 2.72 5.37
N THR A 87 -17.15 1.64 5.18
CA THR A 87 -17.77 1.29 3.89
C THR A 87 -19.21 1.82 3.76
N LYS A 88 -19.85 2.16 4.88
CA LYS A 88 -21.24 2.62 4.90
C LYS A 88 -21.38 3.97 4.21
N GLY A 89 -22.16 4.01 3.12
CA GLY A 89 -22.35 5.21 2.30
C GLY A 89 -21.48 5.22 1.04
N VAL A 90 -20.60 4.22 0.87
CA VAL A 90 -19.85 4.00 -0.37
C VAL A 90 -20.58 2.93 -1.19
N PRO A 91 -20.95 3.22 -2.45
CA PRO A 91 -21.46 2.21 -3.37
C PRO A 91 -20.58 0.96 -3.44
N VAL A 92 -21.18 -0.19 -3.74
CA VAL A 92 -20.46 -1.45 -3.95
C VAL A 92 -20.33 -1.78 -5.43
N CYS A 93 -19.22 -2.39 -5.81
CA CYS A 93 -18.99 -2.99 -7.12
C CYS A 93 -18.73 -4.49 -6.96
N THR A 94 -19.36 -5.31 -7.79
CA THR A 94 -19.24 -6.77 -7.74
C THR A 94 -18.19 -7.27 -8.73
N MET A 95 -17.64 -8.46 -8.49
CA MET A 95 -16.73 -9.14 -9.44
C MET A 95 -17.34 -9.20 -10.85
N ALA A 96 -18.60 -9.65 -10.97
CA ALA A 96 -19.31 -9.75 -12.24
C ALA A 96 -19.42 -8.43 -13.02
N LYS A 97 -19.40 -7.26 -12.36
CA LYS A 97 -19.39 -5.96 -13.05
C LYS A 97 -18.01 -5.59 -13.62
N LEU A 98 -16.96 -6.12 -13.00
CA LEU A 98 -15.55 -5.84 -13.31
C LEU A 98 -14.94 -6.88 -14.25
N GLU A 99 -15.49 -8.09 -14.32
CA GLU A 99 -15.05 -9.14 -15.25
C GLU A 99 -15.02 -8.65 -16.71
N GLY A 100 -13.94 -8.97 -17.41
CA GLY A 100 -13.74 -8.60 -18.81
C GLY A 100 -13.63 -7.10 -19.07
N THR A 101 -13.40 -6.28 -18.03
CA THR A 101 -13.25 -4.82 -18.19
C THR A 101 -11.80 -4.38 -18.22
N THR A 102 -11.51 -3.37 -19.05
CA THR A 102 -10.29 -2.56 -18.95
C THR A 102 -10.38 -1.58 -17.77
N PRO A 103 -9.27 -0.99 -17.29
CA PRO A 103 -9.31 -0.07 -16.15
C PRO A 103 -10.21 1.15 -16.40
N ALA A 104 -10.19 1.71 -17.61
CA ALA A 104 -11.06 2.81 -17.98
C ALA A 104 -12.55 2.42 -17.92
N LEU A 105 -12.90 1.23 -18.41
CA LEU A 105 -14.27 0.74 -18.37
C LEU A 105 -14.72 0.38 -16.95
N ALA A 106 -13.85 -0.22 -16.14
CA ALA A 106 -14.10 -0.50 -14.73
C ALA A 106 -14.41 0.78 -13.95
N ARG A 107 -13.58 1.81 -14.09
CA ARG A 107 -13.77 3.11 -13.43
C ARG A 107 -15.04 3.81 -13.91
N LYS A 108 -15.40 3.69 -15.19
CA LYS A 108 -16.68 4.20 -15.70
C LYS A 108 -17.88 3.46 -15.10
N ARG A 109 -17.83 2.12 -15.03
CA ARG A 109 -18.93 1.27 -14.53
C ARG A 109 -19.11 1.35 -13.02
N CYS A 110 -18.01 1.49 -12.28
CA CYS A 110 -17.96 1.39 -10.83
C CYS A 110 -17.33 2.61 -10.15
N GLY A 111 -17.38 3.79 -10.79
CA GLY A 111 -16.76 5.02 -10.27
C GLY A 111 -17.23 5.42 -8.88
N GLY A 112 -18.50 5.19 -8.55
CA GLY A 112 -19.01 5.44 -7.20
C GLY A 112 -18.44 4.51 -6.12
N ALA A 113 -17.90 3.34 -6.50
CA ALA A 113 -17.26 2.40 -5.59
C ALA A 113 -15.73 2.54 -5.57
N LEU A 114 -15.14 3.43 -6.39
CA LEU A 114 -13.70 3.61 -6.47
C LEU A 114 -13.17 4.27 -5.19
N VAL A 115 -12.33 3.56 -4.44
CA VAL A 115 -11.80 4.01 -3.14
C VAL A 115 -10.30 4.26 -3.13
N GLY A 116 -9.62 3.84 -4.19
CA GLY A 116 -8.19 4.07 -4.39
C GLY A 116 -7.75 3.69 -5.80
N GLU A 117 -6.54 4.10 -6.13
CA GLU A 117 -5.90 3.87 -7.43
C GLU A 117 -4.41 3.59 -7.25
N GLY A 118 -3.78 3.08 -8.29
CA GLY A 118 -2.38 2.72 -8.25
C GLY A 118 -1.83 2.35 -9.62
N THR A 119 -0.61 1.81 -9.60
CA THR A 119 0.07 1.29 -10.78
C THR A 119 0.81 0.02 -10.38
N GLY A 120 0.65 -1.03 -11.18
CA GLY A 120 1.44 -2.26 -11.07
C GLY A 120 2.37 -2.39 -12.26
N LYS A 121 3.58 -2.88 -12.04
CA LYS A 121 4.48 -3.32 -13.10
C LYS A 121 4.97 -4.73 -12.82
N ALA A 122 5.24 -5.45 -13.90
CA ALA A 122 5.84 -6.76 -13.85
C ALA A 122 6.84 -6.94 -14.98
N GLU A 123 7.90 -7.68 -14.72
CA GLU A 123 8.76 -8.24 -15.75
C GLU A 123 8.16 -9.56 -16.23
N VAL A 124 8.10 -9.76 -17.54
CA VAL A 124 7.47 -10.90 -18.18
C VAL A 124 8.47 -11.62 -19.08
N ASN A 125 8.60 -12.93 -18.88
CA ASN A 125 9.52 -13.79 -19.61
C ASN A 125 8.77 -14.90 -20.35
N LEU A 126 8.29 -14.60 -21.56
CA LEU A 126 7.57 -15.56 -22.40
C LEU A 126 8.53 -16.45 -23.21
N PRO A 127 8.24 -17.75 -23.37
CA PRO A 127 9.05 -18.64 -24.21
C PRO A 127 9.19 -18.12 -25.64
N GLY A 128 10.43 -18.02 -26.14
CA GLY A 128 10.71 -17.56 -27.50
C GLY A 128 10.62 -16.04 -27.71
N HIS A 129 10.44 -15.25 -26.65
CA HIS A 129 10.44 -13.79 -26.71
C HIS A 129 11.53 -13.21 -25.80
N ALA A 130 11.99 -12.00 -26.13
CA ALA A 130 12.84 -11.23 -25.23
C ALA A 130 12.04 -10.81 -23.97
N PRO A 131 12.70 -10.73 -22.79
CA PRO A 131 12.09 -10.17 -21.58
C PRO A 131 11.45 -8.81 -21.84
N MET A 132 10.31 -8.54 -21.23
CA MET A 132 9.62 -7.25 -21.36
C MET A 132 8.98 -6.80 -20.05
N GLU A 133 8.92 -5.49 -19.83
CA GLU A 133 8.13 -4.91 -18.74
C GLU A 133 6.70 -4.65 -19.21
N ILE A 134 5.73 -5.05 -18.39
CA ILE A 134 4.33 -4.64 -18.54
C ILE A 134 3.92 -3.73 -17.40
N SER A 135 2.94 -2.86 -17.66
CA SER A 135 2.41 -1.91 -16.68
C SER A 135 0.89 -1.83 -16.80
N SER A 136 0.21 -1.72 -15.66
CA SER A 136 -1.24 -1.60 -15.61
C SER A 136 -1.68 -0.61 -14.52
N PRO A 137 -2.60 0.32 -14.83
CA PRO A 137 -3.30 1.07 -13.79
C PRO A 137 -4.09 0.11 -12.89
N ILE A 138 -3.91 0.23 -11.59
CA ILE A 138 -4.66 -0.49 -10.58
C ILE A 138 -5.82 0.38 -10.10
N SER A 139 -6.98 -0.22 -9.87
CA SER A 139 -8.14 0.42 -9.26
C SER A 139 -8.64 -0.41 -8.09
N PHE A 140 -8.95 0.22 -6.97
CA PHE A 140 -9.50 -0.44 -5.80
C PHE A 140 -10.97 -0.06 -5.65
N PHE A 141 -11.86 -1.04 -5.74
CA PHE A 141 -13.30 -0.83 -5.62
C PHE A 141 -13.83 -1.41 -4.31
N ASN A 142 -14.67 -0.66 -3.60
CA ASN A 142 -15.46 -1.14 -2.48
C ASN A 142 -16.39 -2.28 -2.96
N ALA A 143 -16.34 -3.41 -2.27
CA ALA A 143 -17.05 -4.63 -2.66
C ALA A 143 -18.12 -5.00 -1.62
N PRO A 144 -19.10 -5.87 -1.97
CA PRO A 144 -20.02 -6.41 -0.99
C PRO A 144 -19.25 -7.11 0.14
N PRO A 145 -19.62 -6.90 1.42
CA PRO A 145 -18.90 -7.47 2.56
C PRO A 145 -18.92 -9.00 2.52
N VAL A 146 -17.81 -9.61 2.95
CA VAL A 146 -17.66 -11.07 3.03
C VAL A 146 -17.67 -11.47 4.50
N GLY A 147 -18.63 -12.31 4.90
CA GLY A 147 -18.76 -12.72 6.31
C GLY A 147 -18.98 -11.54 7.29
N GLY A 148 -19.54 -10.43 6.80
CA GLY A 148 -19.71 -9.20 7.59
C GLY A 148 -18.46 -8.31 7.66
N ASN A 149 -17.32 -8.76 7.11
CA ASN A 149 -16.10 -7.98 7.03
C ASN A 149 -16.10 -7.04 5.81
N PRO A 150 -15.56 -5.82 5.93
CA PRO A 150 -15.26 -4.98 4.78
C PRO A 150 -14.41 -5.71 3.75
N SER A 151 -14.65 -5.42 2.48
CA SER A 151 -13.87 -6.00 1.39
C SER A 151 -13.75 -5.05 0.21
N LEU A 152 -12.71 -5.30 -0.57
CA LEU A 152 -12.35 -4.57 -1.78
C LEU A 152 -12.12 -5.55 -2.91
N ILE A 153 -12.17 -5.05 -4.14
CA ILE A 153 -11.62 -5.74 -5.31
C ILE A 153 -10.55 -4.83 -5.90
N ALA A 154 -9.31 -5.31 -5.95
CA ALA A 154 -8.29 -4.69 -6.80
C ALA A 154 -8.49 -5.18 -8.23
N HIS A 155 -8.52 -4.24 -9.16
CA HIS A 155 -8.70 -4.47 -10.59
C HIS A 155 -7.44 -3.99 -11.31
N ALA A 156 -6.91 -4.85 -12.17
CA ALA A 156 -5.87 -4.53 -13.13
C ALA A 156 -6.19 -5.20 -14.48
N TYR A 157 -5.40 -4.88 -15.50
CA TYR A 157 -5.57 -5.44 -16.83
C TYR A 157 -4.22 -5.72 -17.47
N GLU A 158 -4.05 -6.96 -17.90
CA GLU A 158 -2.87 -7.43 -18.62
C GLU A 158 -3.15 -7.42 -20.12
N THR A 159 -2.12 -7.17 -20.92
CA THR A 159 -2.19 -7.22 -22.38
C THR A 159 -1.46 -8.42 -22.98
N VAL A 160 -0.65 -9.11 -22.17
CA VAL A 160 0.16 -10.27 -22.56
C VAL A 160 0.00 -11.42 -21.55
N PRO A 161 0.17 -12.69 -21.97
CA PRO A 161 0.30 -13.13 -23.36
C PRO A 161 -0.99 -12.90 -24.17
N THR A 162 -2.13 -12.86 -23.49
CA THR A 162 -3.43 -12.47 -24.06
C THR A 162 -4.11 -11.47 -23.13
N PRO A 163 -4.86 -10.50 -23.67
CA PRO A 163 -5.49 -9.51 -22.82
C PRO A 163 -6.48 -10.11 -21.82
N LYS A 164 -6.34 -9.75 -20.55
CA LYS A 164 -7.13 -10.33 -19.46
C LYS A 164 -7.31 -9.33 -18.32
N THR A 165 -8.51 -9.33 -17.73
CA THR A 165 -8.75 -8.62 -16.47
C THR A 165 -8.23 -9.46 -15.30
N LEU A 166 -7.43 -8.83 -14.43
CA LEU A 166 -7.05 -9.38 -13.14
C LEU A 166 -7.93 -8.78 -12.06
N LEU A 167 -8.61 -9.65 -11.30
CA LEU A 167 -9.43 -9.28 -10.16
C LEU A 167 -8.89 -9.96 -8.92
N VAL A 168 -8.57 -9.17 -7.90
CA VAL A 168 -8.06 -9.68 -6.62
C VAL A 168 -9.03 -9.26 -5.52
N PRO A 169 -9.85 -10.17 -4.99
CA PRO A 169 -10.67 -9.88 -3.82
C PRO A 169 -9.79 -9.73 -2.59
N ILE A 170 -10.08 -8.72 -1.77
CA ILE A 170 -9.36 -8.42 -0.54
C ILE A 170 -10.38 -8.30 0.58
N VAL A 171 -10.33 -9.21 1.55
CA VAL A 171 -11.17 -9.15 2.75
C VAL A 171 -10.35 -8.56 3.90
N ILE A 172 -10.97 -7.65 4.65
CA ILE A 172 -10.31 -6.95 5.75
C ILE A 172 -10.97 -7.36 7.06
N GLU A 173 -10.30 -8.28 7.73
CA GLU A 173 -10.80 -8.94 8.94
C GLU A 173 -10.36 -8.18 10.19
N ARG A 174 -11.19 -8.21 11.24
CA ARG A 174 -10.78 -7.73 12.56
C ARG A 174 -9.94 -8.80 13.25
N VAL A 175 -8.81 -8.37 13.81
CA VAL A 175 -7.91 -9.25 14.57
C VAL A 175 -7.58 -8.64 15.93
N LYS A 176 -7.15 -9.49 16.87
CA LYS A 176 -6.70 -9.08 18.21
C LYS A 176 -5.21 -9.41 18.35
N HIS A 177 -4.36 -8.67 17.64
CA HIS A 177 -2.91 -8.91 17.61
C HIS A 177 -2.12 -7.70 18.13
N GLY A 178 -2.28 -7.41 19.42
CA GLY A 178 -1.53 -6.37 20.13
C GLY A 178 -1.75 -4.97 19.56
N ARG A 179 -0.79 -4.49 18.76
CA ARG A 179 -0.87 -3.19 18.07
C ARG A 179 -1.83 -3.20 16.88
N TYR A 180 -2.05 -4.37 16.28
CA TYR A 180 -2.81 -4.51 15.05
C TYR A 180 -4.26 -4.91 15.33
N GLY A 181 -5.18 -4.20 14.69
CA GLY A 181 -6.62 -4.39 14.84
C GLY A 181 -7.31 -4.97 13.60
N PHE A 182 -6.61 -4.95 12.45
CA PHE A 182 -7.13 -5.47 11.20
C PHE A 182 -6.07 -6.26 10.44
N GLN A 183 -6.51 -7.22 9.64
CA GLN A 183 -5.70 -7.99 8.72
C GLN A 183 -6.32 -7.94 7.33
N ALA A 184 -5.52 -7.63 6.32
CA ALA A 184 -5.86 -7.82 4.92
C ALA A 184 -4.97 -8.92 4.34
N GLN A 185 -5.58 -10.01 3.89
CA GLN A 185 -4.89 -11.06 3.14
C GLN A 185 -5.23 -10.91 1.66
N ILE A 186 -4.20 -10.99 0.83
CA ILE A 186 -4.29 -10.79 -0.61
C ILE A 186 -3.56 -11.96 -1.25
N GLU A 187 -4.28 -12.71 -2.07
CA GLU A 187 -3.73 -13.81 -2.87
C GLU A 187 -3.63 -13.34 -4.31
N LEU A 188 -2.41 -13.33 -4.85
CA LEU A 188 -2.17 -12.82 -6.18
C LEU A 188 -2.39 -13.95 -7.19
N PRO A 189 -3.23 -13.75 -8.21
CA PRO A 189 -3.26 -14.66 -9.35
C PRO A 189 -1.93 -14.57 -10.09
N GLU A 190 -1.64 -15.61 -10.88
CA GLU A 190 -0.49 -15.60 -11.78
C GLU A 190 -0.55 -14.40 -12.73
N ILE A 191 0.56 -13.66 -12.80
CA ILE A 191 0.74 -12.53 -13.70
C ILE A 191 1.21 -13.06 -15.05
N ALA A 192 0.61 -12.58 -16.14
CA ALA A 192 0.89 -12.99 -17.51
C ALA A 192 0.87 -14.52 -17.70
N GLY A 193 -0.04 -15.23 -17.02
CA GLY A 193 -0.14 -16.69 -17.10
C GLY A 193 1.05 -17.45 -16.50
N GLY A 194 1.69 -16.88 -15.47
CA GLY A 194 2.77 -17.49 -14.71
C GLY A 194 4.17 -17.05 -15.16
N TYR A 195 4.25 -16.27 -16.24
CA TYR A 195 5.51 -15.75 -16.78
C TYR A 195 5.90 -14.38 -16.24
N GLY A 196 5.03 -13.77 -15.42
CA GLY A 196 5.22 -12.42 -14.89
C GLY A 196 5.62 -12.40 -13.42
N SER A 197 6.62 -11.59 -13.12
CA SER A 197 7.07 -11.30 -11.75
C SER A 197 6.88 -9.82 -11.44
N PRO A 198 6.18 -9.45 -10.35
CA PRO A 198 5.92 -8.05 -10.06
C PRO A 198 7.21 -7.32 -9.66
N THR A 199 7.41 -6.13 -10.21
CA THR A 199 8.60 -5.29 -9.96
C THR A 199 8.24 -3.97 -9.29
N LEU A 200 7.00 -3.51 -9.45
CA LEU A 200 6.47 -2.30 -8.80
C LEU A 200 5.01 -2.50 -8.41
N ALA A 201 4.67 -2.07 -7.20
CA ALA A 201 3.30 -1.86 -6.78
C ALA A 201 3.16 -0.49 -6.11
N GLU A 202 2.40 0.39 -6.72
CA GLU A 202 1.98 1.68 -6.17
C GLU A 202 0.50 1.63 -5.86
N ALA A 203 0.10 2.08 -4.67
CA ALA A 203 -1.30 2.15 -4.29
C ALA A 203 -1.54 3.39 -3.44
N THR A 204 -2.67 4.05 -3.67
CA THR A 204 -3.17 5.16 -2.86
C THR A 204 -4.65 4.92 -2.57
N LEU A 205 -5.00 4.83 -1.29
CA LEU A 205 -6.34 4.61 -0.77
C LEU A 205 -6.71 5.78 0.14
N GLY A 206 -7.83 6.47 -0.12
CA GLY A 206 -8.15 7.67 0.64
C GLY A 206 -9.44 8.38 0.24
N HIS A 207 -10.39 7.66 -0.39
CA HIS A 207 -11.64 8.26 -0.82
C HIS A 207 -12.40 8.88 0.35
N THR A 208 -12.93 10.10 0.15
CA THR A 208 -13.75 10.80 1.14
C THR A 208 -15.15 11.01 0.60
N PHE A 209 -16.13 10.89 1.49
CA PHE A 209 -17.55 11.01 1.16
C PHE A 209 -18.30 11.66 2.33
N LYS A 210 -19.59 11.97 2.12
CA LYS A 210 -20.45 12.53 3.17
C LYS A 210 -21.32 11.43 3.76
N ARG A 211 -21.29 11.28 5.09
CA ARG A 211 -22.20 10.39 5.84
C ARG A 211 -22.98 11.22 6.84
N GLY A 212 -24.30 11.31 6.66
CA GLY A 212 -25.17 12.14 7.52
C GLY A 212 -24.71 13.60 7.59
N GLY A 213 -24.27 14.16 6.45
CA GLY A 213 -23.76 15.54 6.35
C GLY A 213 -22.32 15.75 6.83
N LYS A 214 -21.69 14.77 7.48
CA LYS A 214 -20.30 14.87 7.97
C LYS A 214 -19.31 14.28 6.97
N PRO A 215 -18.14 14.92 6.74
CA PRO A 215 -17.05 14.31 6.00
C PRO A 215 -16.60 13.01 6.68
N THR A 216 -16.44 11.95 5.90
CA THR A 216 -16.00 10.63 6.36
C THR A 216 -15.04 10.06 5.32
N GLY A 217 -13.92 9.50 5.78
CA GLY A 217 -12.97 8.80 4.90
C GLY A 217 -13.37 7.35 4.75
N TYR A 218 -13.02 6.74 3.62
CA TYR A 218 -13.04 5.29 3.48
C TYR A 218 -12.06 4.65 4.48
N ILE A 219 -10.90 5.28 4.65
CA ILE A 219 -9.95 4.99 5.72
C ILE A 219 -9.94 6.19 6.66
N ASN A 220 -10.03 5.93 7.97
CA ASN A 220 -9.88 6.93 9.00
C ASN A 220 -8.82 6.49 10.00
N ALA A 221 -8.17 7.45 10.67
CA ALA A 221 -7.25 7.14 11.75
C ALA A 221 -7.21 8.25 12.80
N TYR A 222 -6.64 7.91 13.95
CA TYR A 222 -6.29 8.85 15.02
C TYR A 222 -4.89 8.56 15.52
N CYS A 223 -4.24 9.55 16.14
CA CYS A 223 -2.85 9.45 16.57
C CYS A 223 -2.73 9.42 18.09
N SER A 224 -2.69 8.22 18.66
CA SER A 224 -2.52 8.04 20.11
C SER A 224 -1.05 7.95 20.56
N GLY A 225 -0.11 7.62 19.67
CA GLY A 225 1.26 7.26 20.05
C GLY A 225 2.34 7.80 19.12
N GLY A 226 2.08 8.90 18.42
CA GLY A 226 3.04 9.57 17.52
C GLY A 226 3.35 8.84 16.21
N ARG A 227 2.74 7.67 15.98
CA ARG A 227 2.94 6.86 14.76
C ARG A 227 1.79 5.90 14.51
N LEU A 228 1.64 5.54 13.24
CA LEU A 228 0.80 4.44 12.75
C LEU A 228 1.69 3.42 12.03
N GLN A 229 1.35 2.14 12.15
CA GLN A 229 2.15 1.04 11.62
C GLN A 229 1.35 0.12 10.70
N VAL A 230 2.02 -0.38 9.67
CA VAL A 230 1.57 -1.50 8.86
C VAL A 230 2.67 -2.55 8.91
N HIS A 231 2.34 -3.75 9.39
CA HIS A 231 3.22 -4.90 9.28
C HIS A 231 2.80 -5.73 8.08
N GLY A 232 3.67 -5.82 7.08
CA GLY A 232 3.46 -6.58 5.86
C GLY A 232 4.28 -7.85 5.87
N THR A 233 3.76 -8.91 5.26
CA THR A 233 4.53 -10.06 4.83
C THR A 233 4.24 -10.32 3.36
N LEU A 234 5.28 -10.33 2.54
CA LEU A 234 5.22 -10.77 1.14
C LEU A 234 5.69 -12.23 1.07
N SER A 235 5.03 -13.09 0.32
CA SER A 235 5.45 -14.47 0.10
C SER A 235 5.60 -14.76 -1.39
N PHE A 236 6.68 -15.46 -1.72
CA PHE A 236 7.11 -15.69 -3.09
C PHE A 236 6.96 -17.16 -3.49
N SER A 237 6.97 -17.42 -4.81
CA SER A 237 6.74 -18.74 -5.39
C SER A 237 7.86 -19.74 -5.13
N ASP A 238 9.06 -19.26 -4.82
CA ASP A 238 10.23 -20.06 -4.44
C ASP A 238 10.24 -20.44 -2.95
N GLY A 239 9.25 -19.97 -2.17
CA GLY A 239 9.13 -20.22 -0.74
C GLY A 239 9.72 -19.12 0.14
N ASP A 240 10.41 -18.13 -0.44
CA ASP A 240 10.91 -17.00 0.32
C ASP A 240 9.77 -16.10 0.81
N PHE A 241 10.04 -15.36 1.88
CA PHE A 241 9.10 -14.37 2.40
C PHE A 241 9.81 -13.17 3.00
N PHE A 242 9.15 -12.02 2.91
CA PHE A 242 9.67 -10.74 3.37
C PHE A 242 8.73 -10.09 4.39
N PRO A 243 9.03 -10.21 5.70
CA PRO A 243 8.31 -9.49 6.74
C PRO A 243 8.90 -8.08 6.91
N ALA A 244 8.05 -7.06 6.92
CA ALA A 244 8.46 -5.68 7.09
C ALA A 244 7.45 -4.90 7.94
N THR A 245 7.94 -3.93 8.73
CA THR A 245 7.07 -2.99 9.44
C THR A 245 7.32 -1.59 8.91
N LEU A 246 6.32 -1.04 8.21
CA LEU A 246 6.32 0.33 7.75
C LEU A 246 5.70 1.22 8.82
N THR A 247 6.40 2.29 9.18
CA THR A 247 5.95 3.24 10.20
C THR A 247 5.74 4.61 9.57
N SER A 248 4.54 5.15 9.71
CA SER A 248 4.20 6.53 9.34
C SER A 248 4.10 7.39 10.60
N PRO A 249 4.88 8.49 10.72
CA PRO A 249 4.74 9.41 11.84
C PRO A 249 3.41 10.16 11.77
N CYS A 250 2.79 10.37 12.93
CA CYS A 250 1.61 11.23 13.09
C CYS A 250 1.78 12.09 14.35
N HIS A 251 1.03 13.17 14.46
CA HIS A 251 1.01 13.98 15.67
C HIS A 251 -0.41 14.48 15.94
N SER A 252 -0.74 14.65 17.21
CA SER A 252 -1.98 15.32 17.58
C SER A 252 -1.76 16.82 17.71
N PRO A 253 -2.72 17.65 17.27
CA PRO A 253 -2.78 19.03 17.76
C PRO A 253 -2.83 18.98 19.30
N GLY A 254 -2.08 19.89 19.94
CA GLY A 254 -1.90 19.98 21.39
C GLY A 254 -3.22 19.89 22.14
#